data_AF-A0A2N5FV10-F1
#
_entry.id   AF-A0A2N5FV10-F1
#
_cell.length_a   1.000
_cell.length_b   1.000
_cell.length_c   1.000
_cell.angle_alpha   90.00
_cell.angle_beta   90.00
_cell.angle_gamma   90.00
#
_symmetry.space_group_name_H-M   'P 1'
#
loop_
_entity.id
_entity.type
_entity.pdbx_description
1 polymer ?
#
loop_
_entity_poly.entity_id
_entity_poly.type
_entity_poly.pdbx_seq_one_letter_code
_entity_poly.pdbx_strand_id
1 'polypeptide(L)'
;MHVQVPTHVVRNEDIFIDNGCFLLYARLCFQYFRNYRNEEIKMDHKKLMRSLHISDTRTLKKRFDGLYKANLILNKISSLPKKGEIIVLFNGEVLKENKFFTMMDEKVFNHLNEINEHAFRLLFYYKSHINLKDNKKLNYCFVGIETLKLKLKMGSDTIHQANESLKKNKLIQIIRHKLETTYEYDENDELIFDRYNNHYIVNQNLF
;
A
#
# COMPACT_ATOMS: atom_id res chain seq x y z
N MET A 1 0.23 -12.44 -13.22
CA MET A 1 0.21 -11.05 -13.76
C MET A 1 0.57 -10.10 -12.62
N HIS A 2 1.12 -8.90 -12.89
CA HIS A 2 1.53 -7.98 -11.81
C HIS A 2 0.56 -6.82 -11.65
N VAL A 3 0.31 -6.43 -10.40
CA VAL A 3 -0.25 -5.14 -10.01
C VAL A 3 0.86 -4.11 -10.11
N GLN A 4 0.66 -3.10 -10.95
CA GLN A 4 1.62 -2.01 -11.15
C GLN A 4 1.01 -0.73 -10.62
N VAL A 5 1.64 -0.11 -9.62
CA VAL A 5 1.20 1.16 -9.04
C VAL A 5 2.36 2.15 -9.08
N PRO A 6 2.15 3.42 -9.48
CA PRO A 6 3.23 4.40 -9.47
C PRO A 6 3.85 4.52 -8.08
N THR A 7 5.18 4.47 -8.02
CA THR A 7 5.90 4.43 -6.75
C THR A 7 5.65 5.68 -5.89
N HIS A 8 5.47 6.84 -6.52
CA HIS A 8 5.18 8.11 -5.84
C HIS A 8 3.82 8.07 -5.10
N VAL A 9 2.79 7.46 -5.70
CA VAL A 9 1.50 7.19 -5.04
C VAL A 9 1.64 6.16 -3.92
N VAL A 10 2.45 5.12 -4.11
CA VAL A 10 2.73 4.11 -3.08
C VAL A 10 3.40 4.73 -1.85
N ARG A 11 4.22 5.77 -2.05
CA ARG A 11 4.99 6.41 -0.98
C ARG A 11 4.37 7.69 -0.43
N ASN A 12 3.26 8.16 -1.00
CA ASN A 12 2.67 9.48 -0.69
C ASN A 12 3.74 10.60 -0.77
N GLU A 13 4.43 10.70 -1.90
CA GLU A 13 5.46 11.73 -2.12
C GLU A 13 4.85 13.07 -2.54
N ASP A 14 3.92 13.03 -3.48
CA ASP A 14 3.28 14.13 -4.20
C ASP A 14 1.75 13.98 -4.21
N ILE A 15 1.25 12.74 -4.36
CA ILE A 15 -0.17 12.41 -4.27
C ILE A 15 -0.44 11.74 -2.93
N PHE A 16 -1.26 12.38 -2.09
CA PHE A 16 -1.63 11.85 -0.78
C PHE A 16 -3.01 11.18 -0.82
N ILE A 17 -3.07 9.88 -0.56
CA ILE A 17 -4.32 9.14 -0.34
C ILE A 17 -4.25 8.28 0.93
N ASP A 18 -5.40 8.06 1.56
CA ASP A 18 -5.50 7.16 2.71
C ASP A 18 -5.36 5.69 2.31
N ASN A 19 -5.18 4.82 3.31
CA ASN A 19 -4.87 3.40 3.12
C ASN A 19 -6.00 2.64 2.42
N GLY A 20 -7.26 2.96 2.72
CA GLY A 20 -8.43 2.37 2.07
C GLY A 20 -8.61 2.85 0.63
N CYS A 21 -8.34 4.13 0.36
CA CYS A 21 -8.27 4.69 -0.98
C CYS A 21 -7.16 4.01 -1.79
N PHE A 22 -5.99 3.80 -1.20
CA PHE A 22 -4.88 3.12 -1.86
C PHE A 22 -5.24 1.69 -2.29
N LEU A 23 -5.90 0.92 -1.41
CA LEU A 23 -6.34 -0.44 -1.75
C LEU A 23 -7.29 -0.43 -2.97
N LEU A 24 -8.24 0.51 -3.01
CA LEU A 24 -9.10 0.69 -4.18
C LEU A 24 -8.30 1.08 -5.42
N TYR A 25 -7.37 2.02 -5.30
CA TYR A 25 -6.54 2.49 -6.41
C TYR A 25 -5.67 1.37 -6.99
N ALA A 26 -5.01 0.56 -6.15
CA ALA A 26 -4.22 -0.58 -6.58
C ALA A 26 -5.06 -1.58 -7.39
N ARG A 27 -6.33 -1.79 -7.00
CA ARG A 27 -7.29 -2.60 -7.75
C ARG A 27 -7.65 -1.99 -9.11
N LEU A 28 -7.85 -0.67 -9.16
CA LEU A 28 -8.13 0.05 -10.41
C LEU A 28 -6.92 0.01 -11.35
N CYS A 29 -5.70 0.23 -10.86
CA CYS A 29 -4.48 0.08 -11.65
C CYS A 29 -4.39 -1.32 -12.27
N PHE A 30 -4.63 -2.37 -11.47
CA PHE A 30 -4.64 -3.74 -11.96
C PHE A 30 -5.66 -3.94 -13.10
N GLN A 31 -6.88 -3.40 -12.96
CA GLN A 31 -7.90 -3.48 -14.03
C GLN A 31 -7.51 -2.67 -15.27
N TYR A 32 -6.98 -1.47 -15.09
CA TYR A 32 -6.49 -0.63 -16.18
C TYR A 32 -5.47 -1.36 -17.04
N PHE A 33 -4.44 -1.96 -16.42
CA PHE A 33 -3.43 -2.72 -17.15
C PHE A 33 -3.98 -4.00 -17.77
N ARG A 34 -4.90 -4.69 -17.08
CA ARG A 34 -5.56 -5.90 -17.61
C ARG A 34 -6.43 -5.61 -18.83
N ASN A 35 -7.06 -4.44 -18.89
CA ASN A 35 -7.97 -4.03 -19.96
C ASN A 35 -7.25 -3.21 -21.04
N TYR A 36 -6.01 -3.56 -21.36
CA TYR A 36 -5.20 -2.91 -22.41
C TYR A 36 -5.11 -1.38 -22.25
N ARG A 37 -5.04 -0.89 -21.00
CA ARG A 37 -4.92 0.54 -20.67
C ARG A 37 -6.13 1.38 -21.10
N ASN A 38 -7.32 0.77 -21.16
CA ASN A 38 -8.56 1.53 -21.31
C ASN A 38 -8.84 2.33 -20.03
N GLU A 39 -8.93 3.65 -20.17
CA GLU A 39 -9.24 4.57 -19.07
C GLU A 39 -10.69 4.44 -18.60
N GLU A 40 -11.61 3.98 -19.45
CA GLU A 40 -12.99 3.70 -19.06
C GLU A 40 -13.11 2.29 -18.46
N ILE A 41 -13.20 2.21 -17.13
CA ILE A 41 -13.33 0.94 -16.41
C ILE A 41 -14.78 0.75 -15.97
N LYS A 42 -15.46 -0.22 -16.58
CA LYS A 42 -16.81 -0.66 -16.20
C LYS A 42 -16.74 -1.78 -15.17
N MET A 43 -17.48 -1.63 -14.07
CA MET A 43 -17.52 -2.68 -13.04
C MET A 43 -18.79 -2.68 -12.20
N ASP A 44 -19.21 -3.86 -11.75
CA ASP A 44 -20.25 -4.02 -10.73
C ASP A 44 -19.70 -3.61 -9.36
N HIS A 45 -20.28 -2.57 -8.76
CA HIS A 45 -19.81 -2.04 -7.47
C HIS A 45 -19.98 -3.04 -6.31
N LYS A 46 -20.94 -3.98 -6.34
CA LYS A 46 -21.10 -5.02 -5.32
C LYS A 46 -20.03 -6.10 -5.45
N LYS A 47 -19.63 -6.45 -6.68
CA LYS A 47 -18.46 -7.32 -6.91
C LYS A 47 -17.19 -6.64 -6.41
N LEU A 48 -17.00 -5.36 -6.74
CA LEU A 48 -15.86 -4.57 -6.27
C LEU A 48 -15.80 -4.55 -4.73
N MET A 49 -16.91 -4.19 -4.07
CA MET A 49 -17.02 -4.15 -2.60
C MET A 49 -16.63 -5.48 -1.95
N ARG A 50 -17.21 -6.59 -2.43
CA ARG A 50 -16.86 -7.94 -1.95
C ARG A 50 -15.36 -8.22 -2.09
N SER A 51 -14.79 -7.83 -3.23
CA SER A 51 -13.40 -8.08 -3.54
C SER A 51 -12.40 -7.19 -2.77
N LEU A 52 -12.89 -6.11 -2.15
CA LEU A 52 -12.12 -5.21 -1.30
C LEU A 52 -12.50 -5.33 0.19
N HIS A 53 -13.36 -6.30 0.54
CA HIS A 53 -13.92 -6.49 1.89
C HIS A 53 -14.60 -5.23 2.46
N ILE A 54 -15.27 -4.47 1.60
CA ILE A 54 -16.05 -3.30 2.00
C ILE A 54 -17.50 -3.73 2.21
N SER A 55 -18.02 -3.59 3.43
CA SER A 55 -19.41 -3.88 3.76
C SER A 55 -20.36 -2.71 3.48
N ASP A 56 -19.89 -1.47 3.67
CA ASP A 56 -20.71 -0.25 3.55
C ASP A 56 -20.43 0.51 2.24
N THR A 57 -21.50 0.75 1.48
CA THR A 57 -21.48 1.58 0.26
C THR A 57 -20.97 3.00 0.51
N ARG A 58 -21.20 3.58 1.69
CA ARG A 58 -20.68 4.91 2.06
C ARG A 58 -19.16 4.92 2.09
N THR A 59 -18.56 3.84 2.59
CA THR A 59 -17.09 3.67 2.62
C THR A 59 -16.53 3.62 1.20
N LEU A 60 -17.17 2.86 0.30
CA LEU A 60 -16.73 2.83 -1.11
C LEU A 60 -16.85 4.22 -1.77
N LYS A 61 -17.96 4.93 -1.57
CA LYS A 61 -18.12 6.30 -2.08
C LYS A 61 -17.07 7.26 -1.54
N LYS A 62 -16.78 7.19 -0.23
CA LYS A 62 -15.72 8.01 0.39
C LYS A 62 -14.36 7.74 -0.24
N ARG A 63 -14.05 6.48 -0.55
CA ARG A 63 -12.80 6.11 -1.22
C ARG A 63 -12.73 6.66 -2.64
N PHE A 64 -13.80 6.53 -3.42
CA PHE A 64 -13.85 7.14 -4.76
C PHE A 64 -13.73 8.67 -4.71
N ASP A 65 -14.38 9.33 -3.74
CA ASP A 65 -14.23 10.78 -3.56
C ASP A 65 -12.79 11.16 -3.20
N GLY A 66 -12.10 10.35 -2.40
CA GLY A 66 -10.66 10.50 -2.12
C GLY A 66 -9.80 10.38 -3.38
N LEU A 67 -10.06 9.39 -4.24
CA LEU A 67 -9.35 9.23 -5.51
C LEU A 67 -9.63 10.37 -6.50
N TYR A 68 -10.88 10.85 -6.55
CA TYR A 68 -11.26 11.98 -7.39
C TYR A 68 -10.57 13.27 -6.95
N LYS A 69 -10.55 13.57 -5.65
CA LYS A 69 -9.84 14.73 -5.08
C LYS A 69 -8.34 14.68 -5.32
N ALA A 70 -7.77 13.48 -5.35
CA ALA A 70 -6.36 13.24 -5.65
C ALA A 70 -6.06 13.21 -7.17
N ASN A 71 -7.04 13.50 -8.03
CA ASN A 71 -6.93 13.43 -9.48
C ASN A 71 -6.47 12.06 -10.02
N LEU A 72 -6.73 10.97 -9.29
CA LEU A 72 -6.41 9.59 -9.71
C LEU A 72 -7.53 8.98 -10.57
N ILE A 73 -8.72 9.55 -10.49
CA ILE A 73 -9.85 9.30 -11.39
C ILE A 73 -10.44 10.64 -11.82
N LEU A 74 -10.95 10.72 -13.05
CA LEU A 74 -11.39 11.95 -13.68
C LEU A 74 -12.87 12.27 -13.43
N ASN A 75 -13.69 11.26 -13.10
CA ASN A 75 -15.11 11.44 -12.82
C ASN A 75 -15.46 11.25 -11.35
N LYS A 76 -16.36 12.09 -10.85
CA LYS A 76 -16.92 11.96 -9.51
C LYS A 76 -18.05 10.93 -9.50
N ILE A 77 -17.95 9.94 -8.62
CA ILE A 77 -19.00 8.91 -8.44
C ILE A 77 -19.96 9.35 -7.32
N SER A 78 -20.99 10.11 -7.69
CA SER A 78 -21.97 10.66 -6.74
C SER A 78 -22.99 9.62 -6.23
N SER A 79 -23.37 8.68 -7.09
CA SER A 79 -24.35 7.63 -6.79
C SER A 79 -23.82 6.25 -7.18
N LEU A 80 -24.28 5.23 -6.43
CA LEU A 80 -24.04 3.83 -6.76
C LEU A 80 -25.41 3.24 -7.14
N PRO A 81 -25.56 2.69 -8.35
CA PRO A 81 -26.85 2.19 -8.82
C PRO A 81 -27.27 0.96 -8.01
N LYS A 82 -28.58 0.74 -7.77
CA LYS A 82 -29.05 -0.46 -7.03
C LYS A 82 -28.70 -1.77 -7.74
N LYS A 83 -28.69 -1.74 -9.07
CA LYS A 83 -28.32 -2.81 -10.02
C LYS A 83 -27.52 -2.19 -11.17
N GLY A 84 -26.57 -2.94 -11.71
CA GLY A 84 -25.77 -2.51 -12.86
C GLY A 84 -24.37 -2.05 -12.51
N GLU A 85 -23.68 -1.56 -13.52
CA GLU A 85 -22.27 -1.19 -13.48
C GLU A 85 -22.09 0.29 -13.16
N ILE A 86 -20.96 0.59 -12.55
CA ILE A 86 -20.42 1.96 -12.49
C ILE A 86 -19.33 2.09 -13.54
N ILE A 87 -19.16 3.32 -14.03
CA ILE A 87 -18.09 3.70 -14.94
C ILE A 87 -17.10 4.55 -14.15
N VAL A 88 -15.84 4.13 -14.12
CA VAL A 88 -14.72 4.87 -13.55
C VAL A 88 -13.84 5.32 -14.71
N LEU A 89 -13.63 6.64 -14.86
CA LEU A 89 -12.67 7.22 -15.78
C LEU A 89 -11.34 7.32 -15.04
N PHE A 90 -10.47 6.34 -15.25
CA PHE A 90 -9.16 6.27 -14.65
C PHE A 90 -8.23 7.33 -15.24
N ASN A 91 -7.48 8.06 -14.41
CA ASN A 91 -6.51 9.03 -14.93
C ASN A 91 -5.20 8.32 -15.31
N GLY A 92 -5.05 7.99 -16.60
CA GLY A 92 -3.85 7.34 -17.13
C GLY A 92 -2.61 8.25 -17.16
N GLU A 93 -2.76 9.57 -17.13
CA GLU A 93 -1.65 10.52 -17.17
C GLU A 93 -0.71 10.39 -15.96
N VAL A 94 -1.28 10.10 -14.78
CA VAL A 94 -0.50 9.85 -13.54
C VAL A 94 0.49 8.68 -13.71
N LEU A 95 0.18 7.74 -14.60
CA LEU A 95 1.07 6.61 -14.91
C LEU A 95 2.16 6.99 -15.93
N LYS A 96 1.96 8.02 -16.75
CA LYS A 96 2.91 8.47 -17.78
C LYS A 96 3.96 9.43 -17.21
N GLU A 97 3.59 10.23 -16.21
CA GLU A 97 4.45 11.25 -15.60
C GLU A 97 5.65 10.67 -14.84
N ASN A 98 5.61 9.40 -14.40
CA ASN A 98 6.65 8.81 -13.57
C ASN A 98 7.11 7.42 -14.07
N LYS A 99 8.42 7.30 -14.37
CA LYS A 99 9.03 6.09 -14.96
C LYS A 99 9.09 4.88 -14.02
N PHE A 100 8.76 5.03 -12.73
CA PHE A 100 8.93 3.98 -11.73
C PHE A 100 7.61 3.48 -11.15
N PHE A 101 7.42 2.17 -11.26
CA PHE A 101 6.29 1.45 -10.69
C PHE A 101 6.76 0.53 -9.57
N THR A 102 5.98 0.46 -8.51
CA THR A 102 6.04 -0.65 -7.56
C THR A 102 5.20 -1.79 -8.13
N MET A 103 5.86 -2.91 -8.41
CA MET A 103 5.23 -4.11 -8.96
C MET A 103 5.08 -5.16 -7.86
N MET A 104 3.90 -5.76 -7.80
CA MET A 104 3.53 -6.82 -6.88
C MET A 104 2.77 -7.91 -7.66
N ASP A 105 2.97 -9.19 -7.36
CA ASP A 105 2.15 -10.25 -7.95
C ASP A 105 0.66 -10.08 -7.59
N GLU A 106 -0.25 -10.40 -8.52
CA GLU A 106 -1.70 -10.28 -8.32
C GLU A 106 -2.25 -11.11 -7.16
N LYS A 107 -1.53 -12.17 -6.74
CA LYS A 107 -1.83 -12.98 -5.56
C LYS A 107 -1.86 -12.16 -4.28
N VAL A 108 -1.28 -10.95 -4.25
CA VAL A 108 -1.41 -10.02 -3.11
C VAL A 108 -2.88 -9.78 -2.73
N PHE A 109 -3.81 -9.80 -3.70
CA PHE A 109 -5.23 -9.63 -3.43
C PHE A 109 -5.88 -10.84 -2.74
N ASN A 110 -5.27 -12.03 -2.81
CA ASN A 110 -5.80 -13.23 -2.15
C ASN A 110 -5.68 -13.13 -0.61
N HIS A 111 -4.76 -12.29 -0.13
CA HIS A 111 -4.50 -12.08 1.29
C HIS A 111 -5.42 -11.04 1.94
N LEU A 112 -6.34 -10.41 1.20
CA LEU A 112 -7.24 -9.38 1.76
C LEU A 112 -8.23 -9.90 2.81
N ASN A 113 -8.41 -11.23 2.90
CA ASN A 113 -9.15 -11.87 4.00
C ASN A 113 -8.35 -11.90 5.32
N GLU A 114 -7.03 -11.81 5.23
CA GLU A 114 -6.09 -12.11 6.33
C GLU A 114 -5.39 -10.84 6.83
N ILE A 115 -5.33 -9.81 5.99
CA ILE A 115 -4.68 -8.53 6.26
C ILE A 115 -5.63 -7.37 5.99
N ASN A 116 -5.52 -6.30 6.78
CA ASN A 116 -6.30 -5.09 6.60
C ASN A 116 -5.64 -4.13 5.59
N GLU A 117 -6.31 -3.01 5.29
CA GLU A 117 -5.81 -1.99 4.36
C GLU A 117 -4.49 -1.35 4.79
N HIS A 118 -4.21 -1.27 6.09
CA HIS A 118 -2.95 -0.74 6.60
C HIS A 118 -1.79 -1.70 6.32
N ALA A 119 -1.99 -2.99 6.59
CA ALA A 119 -1.03 -4.05 6.25
C ALA A 119 -0.81 -4.12 4.73
N PHE A 120 -1.88 -4.06 3.93
CA PHE A 120 -1.78 -4.00 2.48
C PHE A 120 -0.95 -2.79 2.01
N ARG A 121 -1.18 -1.60 2.56
CA ARG A 121 -0.39 -0.41 2.24
C ARG A 121 1.07 -0.56 2.63
N LEU A 122 1.36 -1.05 3.84
CA LEU A 122 2.74 -1.26 4.31
C LEU A 122 3.51 -2.23 3.40
N LEU A 123 2.86 -3.31 2.95
CA LEU A 123 3.46 -4.28 2.06
C LEU A 123 3.93 -3.65 0.74
N PHE A 124 3.07 -2.83 0.11
CA PHE A 124 3.45 -2.05 -1.08
C PHE A 124 4.54 -1.03 -0.77
N TYR A 125 4.45 -0.34 0.37
CA TYR A 125 5.43 0.65 0.78
C TYR A 125 6.82 0.02 0.91
N TYR A 126 6.96 -1.09 1.65
CA TYR A 126 8.22 -1.80 1.78
C TYR A 126 8.75 -2.29 0.43
N LYS A 127 7.89 -2.91 -0.39
CA LYS A 127 8.25 -3.37 -1.74
C LYS A 127 8.80 -2.25 -2.61
N SER A 128 8.23 -1.05 -2.49
CA SER A 128 8.66 0.11 -3.27
C SER A 128 10.11 0.52 -3.00
N HIS A 129 10.65 0.22 -1.81
CA HIS A 129 12.02 0.55 -1.42
C HIS A 129 13.03 -0.59 -1.69
N ILE A 130 12.57 -1.73 -2.19
CA ILE A 130 13.43 -2.89 -2.49
C ILE A 130 13.72 -2.92 -3.99
N ASN A 131 14.99 -2.80 -4.36
CA ASN A 131 15.45 -2.93 -5.74
C ASN A 131 16.44 -4.08 -5.88
N LEU A 132 15.93 -5.26 -6.28
CA LEU A 132 16.75 -6.46 -6.49
C LEU A 132 17.75 -6.34 -7.64
N LYS A 133 17.54 -5.37 -8.55
CA LYS A 133 18.42 -5.12 -9.70
C LYS A 133 19.54 -4.12 -9.38
N ASP A 134 19.52 -3.50 -8.20
CA ASP A 134 20.59 -2.61 -7.77
C ASP A 134 21.87 -3.40 -7.52
N ASN A 135 23.02 -2.76 -7.72
CA ASN A 135 24.35 -3.36 -7.53
C ASN A 135 24.55 -3.86 -6.09
N LYS A 136 23.88 -3.23 -5.13
CA LYS A 136 23.89 -3.62 -3.72
C LYS A 136 23.01 -4.85 -3.41
N LYS A 137 22.16 -5.27 -4.37
CA LYS A 137 21.22 -6.40 -4.27
C LYS A 137 20.43 -6.43 -2.95
N LEU A 138 20.06 -5.25 -2.45
CA LEU A 138 19.32 -5.14 -1.19
C LEU A 138 17.94 -5.75 -1.39
N ASN A 139 17.65 -6.79 -0.62
CA ASN A 139 16.39 -7.52 -0.61
C ASN A 139 15.46 -7.07 0.54
N TYR A 140 15.78 -5.95 1.20
CA TYR A 140 15.05 -5.43 2.34
C TYR A 140 14.86 -3.90 2.27
N CYS A 141 13.83 -3.42 2.95
CA CYS A 141 13.59 -2.02 3.26
C CYS A 141 13.97 -1.76 4.72
N PHE A 142 14.54 -0.59 5.04
CA PHE A 142 14.97 -0.24 6.40
C PHE A 142 14.28 1.03 6.94
N VAL A 143 13.05 1.30 6.48
CA VAL A 143 12.32 2.52 6.85
C VAL A 143 11.99 2.58 8.35
N GLY A 144 12.24 3.74 8.96
CA GLY A 144 11.91 3.98 10.37
C GLY A 144 10.41 4.18 10.62
N ILE A 145 9.96 3.86 11.84
CA ILE A 145 8.54 3.99 12.23
C ILE A 145 8.02 5.43 12.09
N GLU A 146 8.83 6.44 12.44
CA GLU A 146 8.44 7.85 12.30
C GLU A 146 8.21 8.26 10.84
N THR A 147 9.00 7.71 9.92
CA THR A 147 8.77 7.93 8.48
C THR A 147 7.45 7.30 8.04
N LEU A 148 7.14 6.08 8.48
CA LEU A 148 5.87 5.42 8.19
C LEU A 148 4.68 6.20 8.75
N LYS A 149 4.78 6.69 10.00
CA LYS A 149 3.73 7.52 10.62
C LYS A 149 3.45 8.77 9.80
N LEU A 150 4.50 9.49 9.39
CA LEU A 150 4.40 10.71 8.60
C LEU A 150 3.81 10.43 7.20
N LYS A 151 4.40 9.47 6.47
CA LYS A 151 4.05 9.20 5.06
C LYS A 151 2.71 8.51 4.91
N LEU A 152 2.35 7.60 5.81
CA LEU A 152 1.14 6.79 5.71
C LEU A 152 0.01 7.25 6.63
N LYS A 153 0.25 8.27 7.46
CA LYS A 153 -0.69 8.78 8.48
C LYS A 153 -1.28 7.64 9.33
N MET A 154 -0.41 6.75 9.78
CA MET A 154 -0.75 5.63 10.67
C MET A 154 -0.17 5.88 12.06
N GLY A 155 -0.88 5.47 13.11
CA GLY A 155 -0.32 5.44 14.47
C GLY A 155 0.69 4.30 14.64
N SER A 156 1.56 4.41 15.65
CA SER A 156 2.57 3.38 15.96
C SER A 156 1.94 2.01 16.20
N ASP A 157 0.84 1.96 16.97
CA ASP A 157 0.11 0.72 17.25
C ASP A 157 -0.48 0.11 15.99
N THR A 158 -1.05 0.93 15.11
CA THR A 158 -1.58 0.48 13.82
C THR A 158 -0.48 -0.12 12.94
N ILE A 159 0.70 0.53 12.89
CA ILE A 159 1.86 0.01 12.15
C ILE A 159 2.34 -1.32 12.74
N HIS A 160 2.40 -1.41 14.08
CA HIS A 160 2.79 -2.62 14.77
C HIS A 160 1.83 -3.79 14.48
N GLN A 161 0.53 -3.59 14.67
CA GLN A 161 -0.51 -4.58 14.40
C GLN A 161 -0.52 -5.02 12.93
N ALA A 162 -0.35 -4.08 12.00
CA ALA A 162 -0.28 -4.36 10.58
C ALA A 162 0.97 -5.21 10.24
N ASN A 163 2.13 -4.90 10.83
CA ASN A 163 3.35 -5.69 10.67
C ASN A 163 3.21 -7.11 11.24
N GLU A 164 2.59 -7.28 12.41
CA GLU A 164 2.35 -8.61 12.98
C GLU A 164 1.37 -9.42 12.13
N SER A 165 0.34 -8.78 11.56
CA SER A 165 -0.56 -9.41 10.58
C SER A 165 0.20 -9.87 9.32
N LEU A 166 1.09 -9.04 8.77
CA LEU A 166 1.92 -9.41 7.61
C LEU A 166 2.88 -10.57 7.93
N LYS A 167 3.49 -10.57 9.12
CA LYS A 167 4.39 -11.65 9.59
C LYS A 167 3.63 -12.96 9.78
N LYS A 168 2.47 -12.93 10.44
CA LYS A 168 1.62 -14.10 10.69
C LYS A 168 1.25 -14.80 9.38
N ASN A 169 0.97 -14.02 8.33
CA ASN A 169 0.63 -14.51 7.00
C ASN A 169 1.86 -14.76 6.09
N LYS A 170 3.08 -14.70 6.65
CA LYS A 170 4.35 -14.95 5.94
C LYS A 170 4.55 -14.05 4.70
N LEU A 171 3.98 -12.85 4.72
CA LEU A 171 4.11 -11.87 3.62
C LEU A 171 5.38 -11.02 3.75
N ILE A 172 5.85 -10.85 4.99
CA ILE A 172 7.12 -10.20 5.29
C ILE A 172 7.90 -11.00 6.34
N GLN A 173 9.21 -10.78 6.35
CA GLN A 173 10.10 -11.07 7.47
C GLN A 173 10.66 -9.76 8.01
N ILE A 174 10.69 -9.60 9.33
CA ILE A 174 11.27 -8.43 9.99
C ILE A 174 12.48 -8.90 10.79
N ILE A 175 13.66 -8.43 10.43
CA ILE A 175 14.90 -8.64 11.18
C ILE A 175 15.18 -7.35 11.94
N ARG A 176 15.23 -7.41 13.27
CA ARG A 176 15.54 -6.26 14.11
C ARG A 176 17.05 -6.22 14.34
N HIS A 177 17.70 -5.17 13.90
CA HIS A 177 19.08 -4.88 14.26
C HIS A 177 19.09 -3.85 15.38
N LYS A 178 19.77 -4.15 16.48
CA LYS A 178 20.08 -3.14 17.50
C LYS A 178 21.07 -2.16 16.87
N LEU A 179 20.75 -0.87 16.88
CA LEU A 179 21.75 0.15 16.57
C LEU A 179 22.67 0.31 17.76
N GLU A 180 23.92 0.71 17.52
CA GLU A 180 24.91 0.90 18.56
C GLU A 180 24.44 1.93 19.61
N THR A 181 24.77 1.60 20.85
CA THR A 181 24.96 2.41 22.06
C THR A 181 24.67 3.92 21.89
N THR A 182 23.63 4.46 22.53
CA THR A 182 23.47 5.93 22.65
C THR A 182 24.45 6.57 23.63
N TYR A 183 25.22 5.74 24.35
CA TYR A 183 26.04 6.11 25.53
C TYR A 183 25.21 6.70 26.68
N GLU A 184 23.89 6.48 26.66
CA GLU A 184 22.99 6.83 27.75
C GLU A 184 22.79 5.61 28.65
N TYR A 185 22.79 5.84 29.95
CA TYR A 185 22.61 4.82 30.98
C TYR A 185 21.27 5.07 31.71
N ASP A 186 20.56 4.01 32.07
CA ASP A 186 19.34 4.10 32.86
C ASP A 186 19.63 4.25 34.36
N GLU A 187 18.58 4.28 35.17
CA GLU A 187 18.63 4.44 36.63
C GLU A 187 19.40 3.31 37.35
N ASN A 188 19.68 2.20 36.65
CA ASN A 188 20.39 1.04 37.15
C ASN A 188 21.80 0.88 36.54
N ASP A 189 22.35 1.95 35.93
CA ASP A 189 23.61 1.92 35.18
C ASP A 189 23.59 0.90 34.00
N GLU A 190 22.41 0.54 33.49
CA GLU A 190 22.31 -0.28 32.29
C GLU A 190 22.30 0.60 31.04
N LEU A 191 22.96 0.12 30.00
CA LEU A 191 23.12 0.85 28.75
C LEU A 191 21.80 0.86 27.96
N ILE A 192 21.25 2.05 27.68
CA ILE A 192 20.00 2.23 26.94
C ILE A 192 20.23 1.95 25.45
N PHE A 193 19.52 0.95 24.92
CA PHE A 193 19.41 0.69 23.48
C PHE A 193 18.03 1.13 22.98
N ASP A 194 17.85 2.40 22.62
CA ASP A 194 16.54 2.94 22.21
C ASP A 194 16.27 2.84 20.70
N ARG A 195 17.31 2.64 19.87
CA ARG A 195 17.22 2.68 18.41
C ARG A 195 17.35 1.30 17.78
N TYR A 196 16.35 0.95 16.98
CA TYR A 196 16.32 -0.27 16.17
C TYR A 196 16.32 0.08 14.69
N ASN A 197 17.16 -0.61 13.93
CA ASN A 197 17.09 -0.61 12.47
C ASN A 197 16.42 -1.90 12.01
N ASN A 198 15.14 -1.80 11.63
CA ASN A 198 14.37 -2.96 11.20
C ASN A 198 14.57 -3.18 9.70
N HIS A 199 15.00 -4.38 9.31
CA HIS A 199 15.01 -4.82 7.92
C HIS A 199 13.70 -5.56 7.62
N TYR A 200 12.88 -4.94 6.79
CA TYR A 200 11.62 -5.47 6.26
C TYR A 200 11.89 -6.15 4.92
N ILE A 201 11.84 -7.49 4.90
CA ILE A 201 11.99 -8.30 3.69
C ILE A 201 10.60 -8.71 3.22
N VAL A 202 10.26 -8.42 1.97
CA VAL A 202 8.99 -8.85 1.36
C VAL A 202 9.17 -10.27 0.80
N ASN A 203 8.15 -11.12 0.94
CA ASN A 203 8.19 -12.49 0.41
C ASN A 203 8.40 -12.49 -1.11
N GLN A 204 9.34 -13.31 -1.58
CA GLN A 204 9.70 -13.43 -3.01
C GLN A 204 8.53 -13.88 -3.90
N ASN A 205 7.56 -14.61 -3.36
CA ASN A 205 6.35 -15.02 -4.10
C ASN A 205 5.46 -13.85 -4.52
N LEU A 206 5.72 -12.65 -3.99
CA LEU A 206 5.01 -11.42 -4.31
C LEU A 206 5.81 -10.49 -5.25
N PHE A 207 7.00 -10.89 -5.70
CA PHE A 207 7.84 -10.10 -6.59
C PHE A 207 7.45 -10.18 -8.05
#